data_AF-A0A0C1FC12-F1
#
_entry.id   AF-A0A0C1FC12-F1
#
_cell.length_a   1.000
_cell.length_b   1.000
_cell.length_c   1.000
_cell.angle_alpha   90.00
_cell.angle_beta   90.00
_cell.angle_gamma   90.00
#
_symmetry.space_group_name_H-M   'P 1'
#
loop_
_entity.id
_entity.type
_entity.pdbx_description
1 polymer ?
#
loop_
_entity_poly.entity_id
_entity_poly.type
_entity_poly.pdbx_seq_one_letter_code
_entity_poly.pdbx_strand_id
1 'polypeptide(L)'
;MKVYLLLLPILLFSCNKSETDKHKKYENTENQCFILSNGINYDEASKPVSIPTHEEILKNLPKHIQIKSLPDFKKFSYDKKETAEMKGKEKEYFESNEYKNQFKDWIAALPEFNYVSVNDNFALAKNKYGLWLVEKINDQYKPYFLGLTQNCYLQDFYGKSQKFIQNNQFVMNGTLVDVQRLSRIPMLPKYEVIKDGISFTINLDDVRKDNDKDGFNDLFENFIGLNPNSADSDGDGIPDFEDHNPKYKSENSKFTSMYELVVDQPVKNEQYSFTEVLTNCEYFQKINPKNLKVLMYNTSEKAPIKEDVLDLFFPGKYSKMKTYENYPEVYFTDFSDATGDGTISAEFIKGKWKLGRKYTVTFGM
;
A
#
# COMPACT_ATOMS: atom_id res chain seq x y z
N MET A 1 66.78 16.02 52.63
CA MET A 1 67.09 15.76 51.20
C MET A 1 67.46 14.30 51.04
N LYS A 2 66.52 13.47 50.57
CA LYS A 2 66.64 12.12 49.99
C LYS A 2 65.22 11.54 49.94
N VAL A 3 64.60 11.62 48.77
CA VAL A 3 63.30 10.99 48.47
C VAL A 3 63.62 9.66 47.79
N TYR A 4 63.06 8.58 48.33
CA TYR A 4 63.17 7.24 47.78
C TYR A 4 62.01 6.93 46.82
N LEU A 5 62.39 6.20 45.77
CA LEU A 5 61.63 5.58 44.70
C LEU A 5 60.26 4.99 45.09
N LEU A 6 59.25 5.26 44.26
CA LEU A 6 58.09 4.39 44.09
C LEU A 6 57.81 4.25 42.58
N LEU A 7 58.12 3.08 42.05
CA LEU A 7 57.85 2.66 40.66
C LEU A 7 56.34 2.42 40.49
N LEU A 8 55.73 3.05 39.49
CA LEU A 8 54.38 2.78 39.02
C LEU A 8 54.42 2.47 37.52
N PRO A 9 53.77 1.40 37.03
CA PRO A 9 53.77 1.07 35.61
C PRO A 9 52.82 2.00 34.85
N ILE A 10 53.34 2.69 33.85
CA ILE A 10 52.54 3.50 32.91
C ILE A 10 51.84 2.52 31.97
N LEU A 11 50.57 2.22 32.24
CA LEU A 11 49.65 1.68 31.25
C LEU A 11 49.34 2.79 30.24
N LEU A 12 49.92 2.69 29.05
CA LEU A 12 49.55 3.48 27.89
C LEU A 12 48.13 3.06 27.44
N PHE A 13 47.10 3.70 28.01
CA PHE A 13 45.79 3.74 27.36
C PHE A 13 45.89 4.71 26.17
N SER A 14 46.24 4.15 25.02
CA SER A 14 45.98 4.78 23.73
C SER A 14 44.46 4.89 23.57
N CYS A 15 43.91 6.09 23.78
CA CYS A 15 42.57 6.44 23.31
C CYS A 15 42.62 6.55 21.78
N ASN A 16 42.59 5.41 21.10
CA ASN A 16 42.18 5.38 19.70
C ASN A 16 40.66 5.63 19.69
N LYS A 17 40.27 6.90 19.52
CA LYS A 17 38.93 7.20 19.02
C LYS A 17 38.85 6.58 17.64
N SER A 18 38.15 5.45 17.53
CA SER A 18 37.89 4.83 16.23
C SER A 18 37.18 5.84 15.34
N GLU A 19 37.62 5.95 14.09
CA GLU A 19 37.05 6.80 13.05
C GLU A 19 35.62 6.40 12.65
N THR A 20 35.00 5.46 13.36
CA THR A 20 33.66 4.92 13.07
C THR A 20 32.52 5.82 13.53
N ASP A 21 32.75 6.81 14.39
CA ASP A 21 31.68 7.67 14.95
C ASP A 21 31.43 8.98 14.19
N LYS A 22 32.11 9.22 13.05
CA LYS A 22 31.93 10.44 12.24
C LYS A 22 31.09 10.25 10.97
N HIS A 23 30.66 9.04 10.62
CA HIS A 23 29.89 8.75 9.40
C HIS A 23 28.36 8.85 9.54
N LYS A 24 27.82 9.29 10.69
CA LYS A 24 26.37 9.40 10.93
C LYS A 24 25.81 10.82 10.79
N LYS A 25 26.39 11.65 9.93
CA LYS A 25 25.97 13.06 9.78
C LYS A 25 25.74 13.44 8.31
N TYR A 26 24.46 13.60 7.99
CA TYR A 26 23.87 14.10 6.73
C TYR A 26 24.09 13.21 5.50
N GLU A 27 23.17 12.27 5.28
CA GLU A 27 22.82 11.93 3.90
C GLU A 27 22.22 13.21 3.29
N ASN A 28 22.89 13.79 2.30
CA ASN A 28 22.29 14.84 1.48
C ASN A 28 21.12 14.21 0.69
N THR A 29 20.03 14.94 0.46
CA THR A 29 18.86 14.51 -0.36
C THR A 29 19.28 13.82 -1.66
N GLU A 30 20.36 14.32 -2.27
CA GLU A 30 20.94 13.74 -3.48
C GLU A 30 21.42 12.29 -3.32
N ASN A 31 21.97 11.89 -2.17
CA ASN A 31 22.43 10.52 -1.92
C ASN A 31 21.26 9.54 -1.76
N GLN A 32 20.09 10.04 -1.35
CA GLN A 32 18.88 9.23 -1.23
C GLN A 32 18.15 9.08 -2.57
N CYS A 33 18.31 10.07 -3.45
CA CYS A 33 17.63 10.13 -4.75
C CYS A 33 18.47 9.59 -5.92
N PHE A 34 19.79 9.76 -5.87
CA PHE A 34 20.69 9.50 -6.99
C PHE A 34 21.77 8.47 -6.67
N ILE A 35 22.12 7.67 -7.68
CA ILE A 35 23.29 6.79 -7.68
C ILE A 35 24.27 7.34 -8.72
N LEU A 36 25.49 7.66 -8.29
CA LEU A 36 26.61 7.92 -9.19
C LEU A 36 27.15 6.58 -9.69
N SER A 37 27.13 6.34 -11.00
CA SER A 37 27.48 5.02 -11.58
C SER A 37 28.97 4.64 -11.50
N ASN A 38 29.78 5.35 -10.72
CA ASN A 38 31.18 5.00 -10.46
C ASN A 38 31.25 4.06 -9.24
N GLY A 39 30.84 2.79 -9.39
CA GLY A 39 30.95 1.79 -8.31
C GLY A 39 30.03 0.58 -8.44
N ILE A 40 30.31 -0.47 -7.66
CA ILE A 40 29.39 -1.60 -7.44
C ILE A 40 28.31 -1.13 -6.47
N ASN A 41 27.06 -1.17 -6.90
CA ASN A 41 25.92 -0.79 -6.06
C ASN A 41 25.74 -1.80 -4.94
N TYR A 42 25.68 -1.30 -3.71
CA TYR A 42 25.16 -2.05 -2.59
C TYR A 42 23.67 -1.76 -2.51
N ASP A 43 22.83 -2.77 -2.73
CA ASP A 43 21.44 -2.70 -2.29
C ASP A 43 21.46 -2.43 -0.78
N GLU A 44 20.61 -1.50 -0.31
CA GLU A 44 20.37 -1.37 1.12
C GLU A 44 20.01 -2.76 1.65
N ALA A 45 20.74 -3.23 2.68
CA ALA A 45 20.51 -4.55 3.23
C ALA A 45 19.05 -4.65 3.68
N SER A 46 18.24 -5.41 2.93
CA SER A 46 16.85 -5.65 3.28
C SER A 46 16.83 -6.26 4.66
N LYS A 47 16.25 -5.57 5.65
CA LYS A 47 16.06 -6.16 6.96
C LYS A 47 15.29 -7.48 6.78
N PRO A 48 15.73 -8.58 7.41
CA PRO A 48 14.96 -9.81 7.37
C PRO A 48 13.58 -9.53 7.96
N VAL A 49 12.55 -9.68 7.15
CA VAL A 49 11.16 -9.55 7.58
C VAL A 49 10.84 -10.79 8.43
N SER A 50 10.44 -10.58 9.67
CA SER A 50 9.89 -11.64 10.52
C SER A 50 8.44 -11.87 10.15
N ILE A 51 8.11 -13.04 9.61
CA ILE A 51 6.72 -13.40 9.31
C ILE A 51 5.94 -13.48 10.63
N PRO A 52 4.84 -12.74 10.80
CA PRO A 52 4.04 -12.79 12.01
C PRO A 52 3.39 -14.16 12.19
N THR A 53 3.30 -14.61 13.44
CA THR A 53 2.57 -15.83 13.81
C THR A 53 1.06 -15.64 13.69
N HIS A 54 0.29 -16.74 13.57
CA HIS A 54 -1.19 -16.67 13.57
C HIS A 54 -1.74 -15.97 14.80
N GLU A 55 -1.13 -16.17 15.97
CA GLU A 55 -1.52 -15.51 17.21
C GLU A 55 -1.29 -14.00 17.13
N GLU A 56 -0.16 -13.56 16.59
CA GLU A 56 0.14 -12.14 16.36
C GLU A 56 -0.84 -11.51 15.36
N ILE A 57 -1.18 -12.21 14.27
CA ILE A 57 -2.15 -11.72 13.29
C ILE A 57 -3.52 -11.53 13.95
N LEU A 58 -3.98 -12.52 14.73
CA LEU A 58 -5.26 -12.44 15.44
C LEU A 58 -5.26 -11.34 16.51
N LYS A 59 -4.14 -11.15 17.23
CA LYS A 59 -3.97 -10.08 18.23
C LYS A 59 -3.98 -8.68 17.61
N ASN A 60 -3.50 -8.57 16.36
CA ASN A 60 -3.43 -7.32 15.60
C ASN A 60 -4.62 -7.12 14.66
N LEU A 61 -5.71 -7.88 14.83
CA LEU A 61 -6.96 -7.57 14.17
C LEU A 61 -7.48 -6.19 14.61
N PRO A 62 -8.05 -5.39 13.71
CA PRO A 62 -8.64 -4.11 14.06
C PRO A 62 -9.67 -4.27 15.18
N LYS A 63 -9.57 -3.44 16.22
CA LYS A 63 -10.34 -3.59 17.47
C LYS A 63 -11.86 -3.47 17.28
N HIS A 64 -12.30 -2.81 16.21
CA HIS A 64 -13.71 -2.69 15.85
C HIS A 64 -14.30 -3.98 15.27
N ILE A 65 -13.46 -4.95 14.89
CA ILE A 65 -13.87 -6.24 14.35
C ILE A 65 -13.95 -7.26 15.48
N GLN A 66 -15.16 -7.68 15.79
CA GLN A 66 -15.41 -8.76 16.73
C GLN A 66 -15.47 -10.10 15.98
N ILE A 67 -14.84 -11.12 16.54
CA ILE A 67 -14.81 -12.47 15.95
C ILE A 67 -15.41 -13.48 16.91
N LYS A 68 -16.34 -14.30 16.41
CA LYS A 68 -16.90 -15.45 17.12
C LYS A 68 -16.70 -16.73 16.30
N SER A 69 -16.30 -17.82 16.96
CA SER A 69 -16.17 -19.12 16.30
C SER A 69 -17.56 -19.72 16.02
N LEU A 70 -17.69 -20.35 14.86
CA LEU A 70 -18.87 -21.06 14.36
C LEU A 70 -18.52 -22.55 14.24
N PRO A 71 -19.10 -23.42 15.08
CA PRO A 71 -18.76 -24.84 15.08
C PRO A 71 -19.26 -25.59 13.82
N ASP A 72 -20.36 -25.14 13.23
CA ASP A 72 -20.99 -25.78 12.05
C ASP A 72 -20.64 -25.06 10.73
N PHE A 73 -19.36 -24.76 10.53
CA PHE A 73 -18.89 -24.08 9.31
C PHE A 73 -18.25 -25.07 8.33
N LYS A 74 -18.57 -24.93 7.04
CA LYS A 74 -17.92 -25.69 5.98
C LYS A 74 -16.46 -25.23 5.89
N LYS A 75 -15.54 -26.10 6.31
CA LYS A 75 -14.12 -25.74 6.36
C LYS A 75 -13.61 -25.28 4.99
N PHE A 76 -12.82 -24.21 5.02
CA PHE A 76 -12.11 -23.71 3.84
C PHE A 76 -11.02 -24.71 3.45
N SER A 77 -11.13 -25.26 2.24
CA SER A 77 -10.12 -26.13 1.65
C SER A 77 -9.30 -25.34 0.65
N TYR A 78 -7.99 -25.33 0.84
CA TYR A 78 -7.06 -24.66 -0.06
C TYR A 78 -6.41 -25.69 -1.00
N ASP A 79 -7.11 -26.07 -2.09
CA ASP A 79 -6.51 -26.77 -3.23
C ASP A 79 -6.22 -25.75 -4.35
N LYS A 80 -5.03 -25.85 -4.96
CA LYS A 80 -4.56 -25.03 -6.07
C LYS A 80 -5.52 -25.09 -7.27
N LYS A 81 -6.11 -26.25 -7.54
CA LYS A 81 -7.07 -26.42 -8.64
C LYS A 81 -8.40 -25.69 -8.33
N GLU A 82 -8.92 -25.86 -7.13
CA GLU A 82 -10.15 -25.21 -6.67
C GLU A 82 -10.01 -23.67 -6.63
N THR A 83 -8.83 -23.16 -6.26
CA THR A 83 -8.57 -21.71 -6.21
C THR A 83 -8.56 -21.06 -7.59
N ALA A 84 -7.92 -21.71 -8.58
CA ALA A 84 -7.91 -21.21 -9.96
C ALA A 84 -9.32 -21.20 -10.56
N GLU A 85 -10.10 -22.26 -10.29
CA GLU A 85 -11.50 -22.34 -10.69
C GLU A 85 -12.36 -21.26 -10.00
N MET A 86 -12.13 -20.99 -8.71
CA MET A 86 -12.82 -19.91 -7.99
C MET A 86 -12.52 -18.53 -8.57
N LYS A 87 -11.24 -18.22 -8.85
CA LYS A 87 -10.84 -16.95 -9.47
C LYS A 87 -11.41 -16.80 -10.89
N GLY A 88 -11.45 -17.88 -11.66
CA GLY A 88 -12.07 -17.90 -12.99
C GLY A 88 -13.56 -17.58 -12.91
N LYS A 89 -14.30 -18.29 -12.04
CA LYS A 89 -15.74 -18.06 -11.82
C LYS A 89 -16.06 -16.66 -11.33
N GLU A 90 -15.22 -16.11 -10.45
CA GLU A 90 -15.31 -14.74 -9.99
C GLU A 90 -15.21 -13.74 -11.15
N LYS A 91 -14.18 -13.90 -11.99
CA LYS A 91 -13.97 -13.04 -13.16
C LYS A 91 -15.17 -13.12 -14.11
N GLU A 92 -15.61 -14.34 -14.44
CA GLU A 92 -16.78 -14.57 -15.28
C GLU A 92 -18.05 -13.92 -14.71
N TYR A 93 -18.26 -14.00 -13.39
CA TYR A 93 -19.39 -13.36 -12.72
C TYR A 93 -19.38 -11.84 -12.88
N PHE A 94 -18.26 -11.18 -12.60
CA PHE A 94 -18.13 -9.73 -12.74
C PHE A 94 -18.21 -9.23 -14.19
N GLU A 95 -17.89 -10.08 -15.16
CA GLU A 95 -18.03 -9.75 -16.58
C GLU A 95 -19.46 -9.99 -17.12
N SER A 96 -20.28 -10.74 -16.39
CA SER A 96 -21.64 -11.13 -16.80
C SER A 96 -22.61 -9.95 -16.91
N ASN A 97 -23.58 -10.07 -17.83
CA ASN A 97 -24.66 -9.09 -17.97
C ASN A 97 -25.59 -9.07 -16.74
N GLU A 98 -25.76 -10.21 -16.07
CA GLU A 98 -26.55 -10.31 -14.85
C GLU A 98 -25.97 -9.40 -13.75
N TYR A 99 -24.67 -9.51 -13.48
CA TYR A 99 -23.96 -8.64 -12.54
C TYR A 99 -24.08 -7.16 -12.92
N LYS A 100 -23.76 -6.83 -14.18
CA LYS A 100 -23.80 -5.43 -14.68
C LYS A 100 -25.18 -4.80 -14.55
N ASN A 101 -26.24 -5.59 -14.74
CA ASN A 101 -27.61 -5.11 -14.58
C ASN A 101 -28.00 -5.00 -13.09
N GLN A 102 -27.62 -5.97 -12.26
CA GLN A 102 -27.94 -5.97 -10.83
C GLN A 102 -27.33 -4.77 -10.10
N PHE A 103 -26.09 -4.42 -10.44
CA PHE A 103 -25.34 -3.36 -9.75
C PHE A 103 -25.17 -2.09 -10.58
N LYS A 104 -25.98 -1.90 -11.63
CA LYS A 104 -25.84 -0.81 -12.60
C LYS A 104 -25.64 0.57 -11.97
N ASP A 105 -26.51 0.96 -11.05
CA ASP A 105 -26.47 2.29 -10.43
C ASP A 105 -25.27 2.44 -9.48
N TRP A 106 -24.91 1.37 -8.79
CA TRP A 106 -23.76 1.32 -7.89
C TRP A 106 -22.45 1.43 -8.67
N ILE A 107 -22.30 0.67 -9.77
CA ILE A 107 -21.15 0.72 -10.67
C ILE A 107 -21.04 2.10 -11.33
N ALA A 108 -22.17 2.71 -11.72
CA ALA A 108 -22.16 4.05 -12.30
C ALA A 108 -21.70 5.11 -11.29
N ALA A 109 -22.05 4.96 -10.02
CA ALA A 109 -21.66 5.89 -8.96
C ALA A 109 -20.19 5.71 -8.51
N LEU A 110 -19.75 4.47 -8.29
CA LEU A 110 -18.38 4.18 -7.86
C LEU A 110 -17.82 2.99 -8.67
N PRO A 111 -17.22 3.26 -9.85
CA PRO A 111 -16.74 2.22 -10.78
C PRO A 111 -15.45 1.52 -10.33
N GLU A 112 -14.75 2.05 -9.32
CA GLU A 112 -13.54 1.45 -8.75
C GLU A 112 -13.83 0.24 -7.83
N PHE A 113 -15.11 -0.01 -7.51
CA PHE A 113 -15.53 -1.10 -6.65
C PHE A 113 -16.19 -2.24 -7.44
N ASN A 114 -15.88 -3.47 -7.01
CA ASN A 114 -16.63 -4.67 -7.38
C ASN A 114 -17.68 -4.96 -6.32
N TYR A 115 -18.94 -5.01 -6.72
CA TYR A 115 -20.05 -5.19 -5.80
C TYR A 115 -20.39 -6.66 -5.59
N VAL A 116 -20.76 -7.00 -4.37
CA VAL A 116 -20.88 -8.39 -3.92
C VAL A 116 -22.33 -8.70 -3.58
N SER A 117 -22.97 -7.79 -2.86
CA SER A 117 -24.34 -7.96 -2.40
C SER A 117 -25.00 -6.62 -2.10
N VAL A 118 -26.33 -6.58 -2.10
CA VAL A 118 -27.12 -5.39 -1.73
C VAL A 118 -28.16 -5.78 -0.67
N ASN A 119 -28.25 -5.01 0.40
CA ASN A 119 -29.28 -5.09 1.45
C ASN A 119 -29.87 -3.69 1.63
N ASP A 120 -31.10 -3.50 1.15
CA ASP A 120 -31.80 -2.21 1.20
C ASP A 120 -30.94 -1.06 0.63
N ASN A 121 -30.51 -0.13 1.48
CA ASN A 121 -29.69 1.03 1.12
C ASN A 121 -28.18 0.76 1.22
N PHE A 122 -27.77 -0.49 1.44
CA PHE A 122 -26.36 -0.85 1.58
C PHE A 122 -25.93 -1.80 0.47
N ALA A 123 -24.71 -1.61 -0.04
CA ALA A 123 -24.02 -2.61 -0.83
C ALA A 123 -22.72 -3.03 -0.14
N LEU A 124 -22.46 -4.33 -0.14
CA LEU A 124 -21.14 -4.87 0.16
C LEU A 124 -20.32 -4.82 -1.11
N ALA A 125 -19.14 -4.20 -1.03
CA ALA A 125 -18.26 -3.99 -2.16
C ALA A 125 -16.81 -4.34 -1.81
N LYS A 126 -15.96 -4.44 -2.82
CA LYS A 126 -14.52 -4.63 -2.65
C LYS A 126 -13.72 -3.85 -3.68
N ASN A 127 -12.53 -3.42 -3.28
CA ASN A 127 -11.51 -2.90 -4.19
C ASN A 127 -10.17 -3.59 -3.87
N LYS A 128 -9.06 -3.01 -4.33
CA LYS A 128 -7.72 -3.54 -4.07
C LYS A 128 -7.31 -3.53 -2.58
N TYR A 129 -7.97 -2.76 -1.71
CA TYR A 129 -7.64 -2.73 -0.28
C TYR A 129 -8.36 -3.83 0.51
N GLY A 130 -9.59 -4.17 0.13
CA GLY A 130 -10.39 -5.14 0.87
C GLY A 130 -11.88 -4.88 0.72
N LEU A 131 -12.63 -5.13 1.79
CA LEU A 131 -14.08 -5.02 1.84
C LEU A 131 -14.53 -3.63 2.31
N TRP A 132 -15.60 -3.16 1.66
CA TRP A 132 -16.20 -1.87 1.88
C TRP A 132 -17.71 -2.01 2.01
N LEU A 133 -18.30 -1.18 2.85
CA LEU A 133 -19.73 -0.97 2.91
C LEU A 133 -20.07 0.32 2.18
N VAL A 134 -20.89 0.25 1.15
CA VAL A 134 -21.39 1.43 0.44
C VAL A 134 -22.81 1.72 0.89
N GLU A 135 -23.04 2.86 1.53
CA GLU A 135 -24.36 3.32 1.94
C GLU A 135 -24.92 4.31 0.91
N LYS A 136 -26.14 4.05 0.45
CA LYS A 136 -26.90 4.96 -0.38
C LYS A 136 -27.76 5.86 0.51
N ILE A 137 -27.42 7.14 0.54
CA ILE A 137 -28.17 8.17 1.26
C ILE A 137 -28.74 9.14 0.21
N ASN A 138 -30.04 9.04 -0.05
CA ASN A 138 -30.69 9.69 -1.19
C ASN A 138 -30.01 9.28 -2.51
N ASP A 139 -29.41 10.22 -3.24
CA ASP A 139 -28.68 9.99 -4.48
C ASP A 139 -27.14 9.94 -4.30
N GLN A 140 -26.65 9.98 -3.06
CA GLN A 140 -25.22 9.87 -2.75
C GLN A 140 -24.85 8.44 -2.33
N TYR A 141 -23.70 7.98 -2.81
CA TYR A 141 -23.12 6.68 -2.50
C TYR A 141 -21.86 6.90 -1.67
N LYS A 142 -21.91 6.51 -0.39
CA LYS A 142 -20.81 6.72 0.56
C LYS A 142 -20.14 5.39 0.88
N PRO A 143 -18.93 5.13 0.38
CA PRO A 143 -18.17 3.94 0.72
C PRO A 143 -17.45 4.13 2.06
N TYR A 144 -17.45 3.08 2.89
CA TYR A 144 -16.74 3.04 4.16
C TYR A 144 -15.90 1.77 4.22
N PHE A 145 -14.62 1.92 4.53
CA PHE A 145 -13.72 0.78 4.66
C PHE A 145 -14.04 -0.01 5.92
N LEU A 146 -14.18 -1.34 5.81
CA LEU A 146 -14.54 -2.20 6.94
C LEU A 146 -13.34 -2.62 7.79
N GLY A 147 -12.09 -2.36 7.36
CA GLY A 147 -10.89 -2.89 8.01
C GLY A 147 -10.63 -4.38 7.73
N LEU A 148 -11.42 -4.99 6.85
CA LEU A 148 -11.24 -6.36 6.38
C LEU A 148 -10.47 -6.34 5.06
N THR A 149 -9.20 -6.71 5.09
CA THR A 149 -8.31 -6.76 3.91
C THR A 149 -8.61 -7.96 3.01
N GLN A 150 -7.85 -8.13 1.91
CA GLN A 150 -7.98 -9.26 0.97
C GLN A 150 -7.84 -10.65 1.61
N ASN A 151 -7.33 -10.72 2.85
CA ASN A 151 -7.13 -11.94 3.62
C ASN A 151 -8.39 -12.49 4.30
N CYS A 152 -9.51 -11.79 4.14
CA CYS A 152 -10.81 -12.22 4.62
C CYS A 152 -11.59 -12.91 3.50
N TYR A 153 -11.72 -14.23 3.56
CA TYR A 153 -12.56 -15.00 2.64
C TYR A 153 -13.95 -15.14 3.23
N LEU A 154 -14.95 -14.42 2.68
CA LEU A 154 -16.34 -14.64 3.11
C LEU A 154 -16.91 -15.88 2.42
N GLN A 155 -17.79 -16.57 3.14
CA GLN A 155 -18.55 -17.68 2.60
C GLN A 155 -19.49 -17.20 1.48
N ASP A 156 -19.66 -18.00 0.42
CA ASP A 156 -20.67 -17.82 -0.64
C ASP A 156 -20.63 -16.47 -1.42
N PHE A 157 -19.45 -15.87 -1.60
CA PHE A 157 -19.27 -14.49 -2.07
C PHE A 157 -19.93 -14.12 -3.42
N TYR A 158 -20.03 -15.05 -4.38
CA TYR A 158 -20.42 -14.72 -5.77
C TYR A 158 -21.82 -15.21 -6.13
N GLY A 159 -22.62 -14.34 -6.75
CA GLY A 159 -23.90 -14.70 -7.38
C GLY A 159 -25.05 -15.02 -6.43
N LYS A 160 -24.89 -14.80 -5.12
CA LYS A 160 -25.97 -15.00 -4.13
C LYS A 160 -26.14 -13.76 -3.28
N SER A 161 -27.39 -13.30 -3.14
CA SER A 161 -27.72 -12.23 -2.19
C SER A 161 -27.51 -12.72 -0.76
N GLN A 162 -26.63 -12.03 -0.03
CA GLN A 162 -26.25 -12.35 1.34
C GLN A 162 -26.86 -11.31 2.27
N LYS A 163 -27.35 -11.73 3.43
CA LYS A 163 -27.72 -10.79 4.49
C LYS A 163 -26.50 -10.45 5.32
N PHE A 164 -25.97 -9.24 5.14
CA PHE A 164 -24.75 -8.77 5.81
C PHE A 164 -25.02 -7.64 6.81
N ILE A 165 -26.24 -7.09 6.87
CA ILE A 165 -26.64 -6.10 7.87
C ILE A 165 -27.64 -6.72 8.85
N GLN A 166 -27.35 -6.62 10.15
CA GLN A 166 -28.22 -7.06 11.24
C GLN A 166 -28.08 -6.10 12.43
N ASN A 167 -29.19 -5.52 12.92
CA ASN A 167 -29.23 -4.68 14.12
C ASN A 167 -28.15 -3.57 14.17
N ASN A 168 -28.02 -2.78 13.10
CA ASN A 168 -26.98 -1.74 12.94
C ASN A 168 -25.54 -2.28 13.02
N GLN A 169 -25.33 -3.54 12.65
CA GLN A 169 -24.01 -4.17 12.57
C GLN A 169 -23.84 -4.84 11.21
N PHE A 170 -22.62 -4.78 10.70
CA PHE A 170 -22.19 -5.68 9.65
C PHE A 170 -21.90 -7.05 10.27
N VAL A 171 -22.49 -8.11 9.71
CA VAL A 171 -22.33 -9.49 10.16
C VAL A 171 -22.07 -10.38 8.97
N MET A 172 -20.92 -11.07 8.94
CA MET A 172 -20.59 -12.00 7.87
C MET A 172 -19.82 -13.20 8.39
N ASN A 173 -20.01 -14.34 7.72
CA ASN A 173 -19.29 -15.56 8.05
C ASN A 173 -18.18 -15.82 7.04
N GLY A 174 -17.05 -16.33 7.48
CA GLY A 174 -15.91 -16.57 6.62
C GLY A 174 -14.73 -17.24 7.31
N THR A 175 -13.58 -17.07 6.68
CA THR A 175 -12.30 -17.64 7.05
C THR A 175 -11.24 -16.54 6.94
N LEU A 176 -10.41 -16.41 7.97
CA LEU A 176 -9.16 -15.64 7.89
C LEU A 176 -8.07 -16.53 7.34
N VAL A 177 -7.42 -16.07 6.29
CA VAL A 177 -6.27 -16.75 5.69
C VAL A 177 -5.08 -15.81 5.68
N ASP A 178 -3.90 -16.36 5.87
CA ASP A 178 -2.63 -15.70 5.63
C ASP A 178 -2.25 -15.95 4.18
N VAL A 179 -2.08 -14.89 3.41
CA VAL A 179 -1.64 -14.97 2.02
C VAL A 179 -0.14 -14.72 1.99
N GLN A 180 0.63 -15.79 2.11
CA GLN A 180 2.08 -15.72 1.96
C GLN A 180 2.41 -15.58 0.47
N ARG A 181 2.73 -14.36 0.05
CA ARG A 181 3.49 -14.11 -1.18
C ARG A 181 4.95 -13.94 -0.78
N LEU A 182 5.83 -14.72 -1.40
CA LEU A 182 7.26 -14.50 -1.29
C LEU A 182 7.65 -13.55 -2.43
N SER A 183 7.77 -12.26 -2.15
CA SER A 183 8.12 -11.16 -3.10
C SER A 183 9.28 -11.45 -4.07
N ARG A 184 10.10 -12.49 -3.83
CA ARG A 184 11.31 -12.80 -4.61
C ARG A 184 11.18 -13.98 -5.56
N ILE A 185 10.05 -14.69 -5.57
CA ILE A 185 9.84 -15.87 -6.42
C ILE A 185 8.46 -15.73 -7.09
N PRO A 186 8.33 -15.95 -8.42
CA PRO A 186 7.03 -16.05 -9.10
C PRO A 186 6.34 -17.37 -8.72
N MET A 187 6.10 -17.56 -7.42
CA MET A 187 5.34 -18.67 -6.87
C MET A 187 3.91 -18.18 -6.64
N LEU A 188 2.93 -19.01 -7.00
CA LEU A 188 1.54 -18.73 -6.65
C LEU A 188 1.43 -18.55 -5.13
N PRO A 189 0.60 -17.60 -4.66
CA PRO A 189 0.42 -17.35 -3.23
C PRO A 189 0.11 -18.66 -2.50
N LYS A 190 0.80 -18.91 -1.39
CA LYS A 190 0.46 -20.00 -0.47
C LYS A 190 -0.51 -19.42 0.54
N TYR A 191 -1.68 -20.02 0.67
CA TYR A 191 -2.68 -19.58 1.62
C TYR A 191 -2.64 -20.54 2.78
N GLU A 192 -2.51 -19.97 3.97
CA GLU A 192 -2.57 -20.73 5.22
C GLU A 192 -3.81 -20.28 5.98
N VAL A 193 -4.65 -21.22 6.39
CA VAL A 193 -5.83 -20.87 7.18
C VAL A 193 -5.37 -20.46 8.57
N ILE A 194 -5.59 -19.20 8.93
CA ILE A 194 -5.33 -18.67 10.28
C ILE A 194 -6.46 -19.08 11.19
N LYS A 195 -7.71 -18.84 10.77
CA LYS A 195 -8.89 -19.17 11.56
C LYS A 195 -10.09 -19.38 10.66
N ASP A 196 -10.68 -20.57 10.77
CA ASP A 196 -11.84 -20.97 9.98
C ASP A 196 -13.13 -20.89 10.79
N GLY A 197 -14.25 -20.80 10.07
CA GLY A 197 -15.57 -20.78 10.67
C GLY A 197 -15.72 -19.66 11.68
N ILE A 198 -15.60 -18.43 11.21
CA ILE A 198 -15.74 -17.26 12.04
C ILE A 198 -16.87 -16.38 11.56
N SER A 199 -17.58 -15.78 12.50
CA SER A 199 -18.48 -14.67 12.27
C SER A 199 -17.77 -13.37 12.63
N PHE A 200 -17.64 -12.48 11.65
CA PHE A 200 -17.20 -11.10 11.83
C PHE A 200 -18.40 -10.25 12.19
N THR A 201 -18.27 -9.44 13.23
CA THR A 201 -19.28 -8.45 13.61
C THR A 201 -18.61 -7.08 13.76
N ILE A 202 -19.16 -6.08 13.09
CA ILE A 202 -18.64 -4.71 13.09
C ILE A 202 -19.80 -3.75 13.32
N ASN A 203 -19.67 -2.83 14.27
CA ASN A 203 -20.67 -1.78 14.49
C ASN A 203 -20.61 -0.75 13.35
N LEU A 204 -21.75 -0.45 12.73
CA LEU A 204 -21.82 0.55 11.66
C LEU A 204 -21.48 1.97 12.16
N ASP A 205 -21.72 2.26 13.44
CA ASP A 205 -21.36 3.56 14.01
C ASP A 205 -19.85 3.75 14.10
N ASP A 206 -19.07 2.66 14.25
CA ASP A 206 -17.60 2.72 14.19
C ASP A 206 -17.10 2.86 12.76
N VAL A 207 -17.81 2.26 11.79
CA VAL A 207 -17.46 2.29 10.36
C VAL A 207 -17.70 3.67 9.74
N ARG A 208 -18.77 4.36 10.15
CA ARG A 208 -19.14 5.69 9.66
C ARG A 208 -18.34 6.84 10.28
N LYS A 209 -17.42 6.58 11.22
CA LYS A 209 -16.59 7.64 11.81
C LYS A 209 -15.70 8.25 10.74
N ASP A 210 -15.77 9.57 10.67
CA ASP A 210 -15.02 10.47 9.81
C ASP A 210 -14.89 11.75 10.66
N ASN A 211 -13.82 11.77 11.46
CA ASN A 211 -13.68 12.67 12.59
C ASN A 211 -13.42 14.13 12.15
N ASP A 212 -12.67 14.32 11.07
CA ASP A 212 -12.36 15.63 10.49
C ASP A 212 -13.27 16.01 9.30
N LYS A 213 -14.08 15.07 8.79
CA LYS A 213 -15.13 15.27 7.79
C LYS A 213 -14.59 15.61 6.41
N ASP A 214 -13.45 15.03 6.05
CA ASP A 214 -12.85 15.21 4.74
C ASP A 214 -13.45 14.28 3.67
N GLY A 215 -14.08 13.18 4.08
CA GLY A 215 -14.74 12.20 3.23
C GLY A 215 -14.14 10.79 3.25
N PHE A 216 -12.96 10.60 3.84
CA PHE A 216 -12.46 9.29 4.23
C PHE A 216 -12.95 8.94 5.63
N ASN A 217 -13.25 7.66 5.85
CA ASN A 217 -13.62 7.22 7.19
C ASN A 217 -12.33 6.89 7.98
N ASP A 218 -12.35 7.10 9.30
CA ASP A 218 -11.17 6.97 10.17
C ASP A 218 -10.44 5.62 9.97
N LEU A 219 -11.20 4.55 9.70
CA LEU A 219 -10.63 3.22 9.48
C LEU A 219 -9.78 3.15 8.21
N PHE A 220 -10.19 3.84 7.15
CA PHE A 220 -9.45 3.90 5.90
C PHE A 220 -8.21 4.77 6.06
N GLU A 221 -8.34 5.97 6.63
CA GLU A 221 -7.21 6.87 6.88
C GLU A 221 -6.13 6.21 7.73
N ASN A 222 -6.51 5.58 8.85
CA ASN A 222 -5.58 4.82 9.68
C ASN A 222 -4.91 3.69 8.89
N PHE A 223 -5.63 3.06 7.96
CA PHE A 223 -5.10 1.96 7.15
C PHE A 223 -4.08 2.45 6.11
N ILE A 224 -4.32 3.58 5.45
CA ILE A 224 -3.38 4.17 4.47
C ILE A 224 -2.29 5.05 5.12
N GLY A 225 -2.45 5.39 6.39
CA GLY A 225 -1.49 6.14 7.19
C GLY A 225 -1.64 7.65 7.09
N LEU A 226 -2.88 8.12 7.01
CA LEU A 226 -3.27 9.51 7.20
C LEU A 226 -3.70 9.75 8.65
N ASN A 227 -3.96 11.01 8.99
CA ASN A 227 -4.35 11.44 10.33
C ASN A 227 -5.86 11.70 10.40
N PRO A 228 -6.65 10.79 11.02
CA PRO A 228 -8.12 10.88 11.07
C PRO A 228 -8.68 12.01 11.94
N ASN A 229 -7.86 12.97 12.33
CA ASN A 229 -8.31 14.16 13.07
C ASN A 229 -7.84 15.44 12.37
N SER A 230 -7.37 15.34 11.14
CA SER A 230 -6.85 16.44 10.34
C SER A 230 -7.25 16.22 8.89
N ALA A 231 -8.21 17.00 8.41
CA ALA A 231 -8.68 16.94 7.04
C ALA A 231 -7.57 17.23 6.00
N ASP A 232 -6.41 17.71 6.44
CA ASP A 232 -5.17 17.93 5.68
C ASP A 232 -4.03 17.34 6.52
N SER A 233 -3.63 16.12 6.22
CA SER A 233 -2.70 15.32 7.02
C SER A 233 -1.27 15.84 6.97
N ASP A 234 -0.86 16.43 5.85
CA ASP A 234 0.51 16.88 5.62
C ASP A 234 0.70 18.41 5.78
N GLY A 235 -0.38 19.16 5.89
CA GLY A 235 -0.40 20.60 6.12
C GLY A 235 0.00 21.42 4.89
N ASP A 236 -0.29 20.94 3.68
CA ASP A 236 -0.03 21.67 2.45
C ASP A 236 -1.18 22.57 1.99
N GLY A 237 -2.35 22.45 2.63
CA GLY A 237 -3.54 23.26 2.40
C GLY A 237 -4.56 22.59 1.46
N ILE A 238 -4.33 21.35 1.02
CA ILE A 238 -5.28 20.55 0.24
C ILE A 238 -5.87 19.49 1.17
N PRO A 239 -7.21 19.33 1.23
CA PRO A 239 -7.80 18.26 2.03
C PRO A 239 -7.39 16.87 1.52
N ASP A 240 -7.21 15.87 2.39
CA ASP A 240 -6.66 14.56 1.98
C ASP A 240 -7.55 13.87 0.92
N PHE A 241 -8.87 14.05 1.03
CA PHE A 241 -9.82 13.58 0.04
C PHE A 241 -9.62 14.24 -1.34
N GLU A 242 -9.12 15.46 -1.44
CA GLU A 242 -8.83 16.12 -2.72
C GLU A 242 -7.36 15.98 -3.13
N ASP A 243 -6.48 15.69 -2.18
CA ASP A 243 -5.05 15.63 -2.42
C ASP A 243 -4.63 14.36 -3.17
N HIS A 244 -3.73 14.56 -4.12
CA HIS A 244 -3.08 13.51 -4.87
C HIS A 244 -1.86 12.95 -4.13
N ASN A 245 -1.34 13.62 -3.10
CA ASN A 245 -0.24 13.12 -2.27
C ASN A 245 -0.42 13.45 -0.77
N PRO A 246 -1.49 12.97 -0.12
CA PRO A 246 -1.91 13.39 1.23
C PRO A 246 -0.93 13.05 2.38
N LYS A 247 0.15 12.33 2.09
CA LYS A 247 1.16 11.95 3.10
C LYS A 247 2.31 12.95 3.17
N TYR A 248 2.55 13.71 2.12
CA TYR A 248 3.76 14.51 1.98
C TYR A 248 3.48 15.79 1.20
N LYS A 249 3.71 16.89 1.91
CA LYS A 249 3.62 18.23 1.36
C LYS A 249 4.30 18.33 -0.01
N SER A 250 3.48 18.61 -1.01
CA SER A 250 3.93 18.71 -2.39
C SER A 250 4.85 19.92 -2.61
N GLU A 251 5.87 19.76 -3.46
CA GLU A 251 6.80 20.82 -3.83
C GLU A 251 7.01 20.91 -5.34
N ASN A 252 7.20 22.14 -5.83
CA ASN A 252 7.56 22.38 -7.23
C ASN A 252 9.07 22.65 -7.36
N SER A 253 9.78 21.71 -7.95
CA SER A 253 11.21 21.78 -8.20
C SER A 253 11.55 21.12 -9.53
N LYS A 254 12.78 21.34 -10.01
CA LYS A 254 13.31 20.65 -11.19
C LYS A 254 13.13 19.13 -11.07
N PHE A 255 13.38 18.54 -9.89
CA PHE A 255 13.37 17.09 -9.73
C PHE A 255 11.99 16.52 -9.39
N THR A 256 11.15 17.22 -8.61
CA THR A 256 9.77 16.77 -8.37
C THR A 256 9.01 16.67 -9.70
N SER A 257 9.14 17.66 -10.59
CA SER A 257 8.55 17.59 -11.94
C SER A 257 9.09 16.45 -12.81
N MET A 258 10.32 15.97 -12.58
CA MET A 258 10.84 14.78 -13.25
C MET A 258 10.13 13.53 -12.77
N TYR A 259 10.05 13.36 -11.45
CA TYR A 259 9.42 12.20 -10.82
C TYR A 259 7.92 12.14 -11.06
N GLU A 260 7.23 13.30 -11.09
CA GLU A 260 5.84 13.41 -11.53
C GLU A 260 5.65 12.76 -12.90
N LEU A 261 6.46 13.14 -13.90
CA LEU A 261 6.36 12.56 -15.24
C LEU A 261 6.70 11.05 -15.27
N VAL A 262 7.53 10.56 -14.34
CA VAL A 262 7.89 9.14 -14.24
C VAL A 262 6.70 8.29 -13.78
N VAL A 263 5.87 8.82 -12.88
CA VAL A 263 4.72 8.10 -12.33
C VAL A 263 3.41 8.39 -13.04
N ASP A 264 3.24 9.59 -13.61
CA ASP A 264 1.98 10.11 -14.16
C ASP A 264 1.55 9.35 -15.43
N GLN A 265 1.06 8.14 -15.20
CA GLN A 265 0.44 7.25 -16.18
C GLN A 265 -1.03 7.61 -16.32
N PRO A 266 -1.63 7.42 -17.51
CA PRO A 266 -3.07 7.55 -17.66
C PRO A 266 -3.78 6.42 -16.90
N VAL A 267 -4.36 6.74 -15.73
CA VAL A 267 -5.17 5.81 -14.92
C VAL A 267 -6.63 6.27 -14.95
N LYS A 268 -7.55 5.38 -14.59
CA LYS A 268 -8.94 5.76 -14.28
C LYS A 268 -8.94 6.68 -13.07
N ASN A 269 -9.82 7.67 -13.06
CA ASN A 269 -10.05 8.53 -11.90
C ASN A 269 -10.63 7.67 -10.75
N GLU A 270 -9.77 7.29 -9.81
CA GLU A 270 -10.09 6.49 -8.63
C GLU A 270 -9.90 7.36 -7.39
N GLN A 271 -10.89 7.35 -6.50
CA GLN A 271 -10.93 8.25 -5.34
C GLN A 271 -10.52 7.52 -4.05
N TYR A 272 -10.87 6.23 -3.97
CA TYR A 272 -10.61 5.35 -2.83
C TYR A 272 -9.52 4.33 -3.14
N SER A 273 -8.66 4.62 -4.13
CA SER A 273 -7.53 3.81 -4.58
C SER A 273 -6.34 4.71 -4.93
N PHE A 274 -5.16 4.36 -4.42
CA PHE A 274 -3.93 5.13 -4.62
C PHE A 274 -2.89 4.34 -5.42
N THR A 275 -1.80 4.96 -5.82
CA THR A 275 -0.60 4.26 -6.29
C THR A 275 0.44 4.32 -5.19
N GLU A 276 0.70 3.20 -4.53
CA GLU A 276 1.68 3.17 -3.45
C GLU A 276 3.09 3.07 -4.03
N VAL A 277 3.99 3.92 -3.54
CA VAL A 277 5.37 4.04 -4.01
C VAL A 277 6.31 3.90 -2.82
N LEU A 278 7.19 2.91 -2.87
CA LEU A 278 8.26 2.76 -1.88
C LEU A 278 9.48 3.57 -2.33
N THR A 279 9.80 4.63 -1.60
CA THR A 279 10.93 5.51 -1.92
C THR A 279 11.52 6.18 -0.68
N ASN A 280 12.84 6.20 -0.62
CA ASN A 280 13.59 7.01 0.34
C ASN A 280 14.01 8.37 -0.25
N CYS A 281 13.67 8.64 -1.51
CA CYS A 281 14.04 9.90 -2.17
C CYS A 281 13.05 11.01 -1.84
N GLU A 282 13.51 12.06 -1.16
CA GLU A 282 12.65 13.19 -0.76
C GLU A 282 12.03 13.92 -1.97
N TYR A 283 12.74 14.07 -3.10
CA TYR A 283 12.14 14.67 -4.30
C TYR A 283 10.98 13.85 -4.84
N PHE A 284 11.03 12.53 -4.67
CA PHE A 284 9.96 11.67 -5.13
C PHE A 284 8.80 11.65 -4.13
N GLN A 285 9.09 11.81 -2.83
CA GLN A 285 8.04 11.91 -1.81
C GLN A 285 7.17 13.15 -1.97
N LYS A 286 7.70 14.24 -2.55
CA LYS A 286 7.03 15.55 -2.63
C LYS A 286 6.43 15.87 -4.00
N ILE A 287 6.12 14.87 -4.80
CA ILE A 287 5.49 15.08 -6.11
C ILE A 287 4.01 15.43 -5.97
N ASN A 288 3.46 16.10 -6.98
CA ASN A 288 2.02 16.27 -7.13
C ASN A 288 1.57 15.79 -8.53
N PRO A 289 1.39 14.47 -8.72
CA PRO A 289 1.02 13.89 -10.01
C PRO A 289 -0.38 14.35 -10.43
N LYS A 290 -0.63 14.52 -11.73
CA LYS A 290 -1.88 15.13 -12.21
C LYS A 290 -3.03 14.16 -12.38
N ASN A 291 -2.74 12.90 -12.73
CA ASN A 291 -3.78 11.95 -13.15
C ASN A 291 -4.00 10.78 -12.19
N LEU A 292 -3.29 10.73 -11.06
CA LEU A 292 -3.41 9.65 -10.08
C LEU A 292 -3.07 10.16 -8.69
N LYS A 293 -3.66 9.53 -7.67
CA LYS A 293 -3.28 9.72 -6.27
C LYS A 293 -2.17 8.77 -5.89
N VAL A 294 -1.22 9.20 -5.07
CA VAL A 294 -0.09 8.41 -4.59
C VAL A 294 -0.08 8.30 -3.06
N LEU A 295 0.50 7.21 -2.58
CA LEU A 295 0.89 7.08 -1.18
C LEU A 295 2.36 6.70 -1.12
N MET A 296 3.18 7.63 -0.65
CA MET A 296 4.62 7.44 -0.52
C MET A 296 4.91 6.74 0.81
N TYR A 297 5.74 5.71 0.75
CA TYR A 297 6.24 4.99 1.93
C TYR A 297 7.75 4.92 1.87
N ASN A 298 8.42 4.98 3.02
CA ASN A 298 9.86 4.76 3.09
C ASN A 298 10.21 3.38 3.69
N THR A 299 11.44 2.91 3.52
CA THR A 299 11.86 1.56 3.96
C THR A 299 11.98 1.43 5.49
N SER A 300 11.88 2.53 6.22
CA SER A 300 12.00 2.58 7.68
C SER A 300 10.65 2.70 8.40
N GLU A 301 9.62 3.17 7.70
CA GLU A 301 8.26 3.24 8.18
C GLU A 301 7.73 1.83 8.40
N LYS A 302 7.15 1.61 9.59
CA LYS A 302 6.17 0.53 9.72
C LYS A 302 4.94 1.01 8.96
N ALA A 303 4.80 0.60 7.71
CA ALA A 303 3.61 0.90 6.95
C ALA A 303 2.38 0.48 7.80
N PRO A 304 1.40 1.37 8.00
CA PRO A 304 0.15 1.00 8.69
C PRO A 304 -0.66 0.00 7.85
N ILE A 305 -0.39 -0.02 6.54
CA ILE A 305 -0.76 -1.08 5.64
C ILE A 305 -0.14 -2.39 6.13
N LYS A 306 -1.01 -3.33 6.50
CA LYS A 306 -0.61 -4.64 7.00
C LYS A 306 0.27 -5.37 5.97
N GLU A 307 1.32 -6.03 6.48
CA GLU A 307 2.36 -6.70 5.67
C GLU A 307 1.81 -7.69 4.64
N ASP A 308 0.65 -8.28 4.95
CA ASP A 308 -0.07 -9.22 4.10
C ASP A 308 -0.59 -8.63 2.78
N VAL A 309 -0.52 -7.32 2.62
CA VAL A 309 -0.92 -6.63 1.41
C VAL A 309 0.23 -5.86 0.74
N LEU A 310 1.41 -5.77 1.37
CA LEU A 310 2.55 -5.00 0.86
C LEU A 310 3.07 -5.51 -0.50
N ASP A 311 3.02 -6.83 -0.74
CA ASP A 311 3.40 -7.42 -2.03
C ASP A 311 2.37 -7.17 -3.16
N LEU A 312 1.14 -6.78 -2.82
CA LEU A 312 0.12 -6.31 -3.76
C LEU A 312 0.19 -4.79 -3.99
N PHE A 313 0.82 -4.05 -3.07
CA PHE A 313 0.75 -2.59 -3.01
C PHE A 313 1.83 -1.83 -3.75
N PHE A 314 2.98 -2.41 -4.06
CA PHE A 314 3.96 -1.71 -4.89
C PHE A 314 3.94 -2.26 -6.32
N PRO A 315 2.86 -2.00 -7.11
CA PRO A 315 2.82 -2.46 -8.48
C PRO A 315 3.97 -1.82 -9.25
N GLY A 316 4.26 -0.53 -9.02
CA GLY A 316 5.39 0.21 -9.58
C GLY A 316 6.57 0.30 -8.62
N LYS A 317 7.67 -0.36 -8.96
CA LYS A 317 8.97 -0.22 -8.28
C LYS A 317 9.89 0.60 -9.17
N TYR A 318 10.45 1.67 -8.62
CA TYR A 318 11.42 2.51 -9.29
C TYR A 318 12.73 2.47 -8.51
N SER A 319 13.85 2.27 -9.20
CA SER A 319 15.16 2.39 -8.56
C SER A 319 15.54 3.86 -8.32
N LYS A 320 16.60 4.10 -7.53
CA LYS A 320 17.20 5.43 -7.44
C LYS A 320 17.69 5.85 -8.83
N MET A 321 17.62 7.14 -9.13
CA MET A 321 18.01 7.70 -10.42
C MET A 321 19.53 7.59 -10.60
N LYS A 322 19.96 6.89 -11.64
CA LYS A 322 21.37 6.79 -12.03
C LYS A 322 21.79 8.05 -12.77
N THR A 323 22.94 8.58 -12.39
CA THR A 323 23.57 9.75 -12.99
C THR A 323 24.95 9.39 -13.53
N TYR A 324 25.39 10.10 -14.58
CA TYR A 324 26.68 9.91 -15.23
C TYR A 324 27.43 11.24 -15.32
N GLU A 325 28.70 11.28 -14.93
CA GLU A 325 29.52 12.50 -14.92
C GLU A 325 29.56 13.21 -16.28
N ASN A 326 29.62 12.45 -17.37
CA ASN A 326 29.67 12.98 -18.73
C ASN A 326 28.29 13.40 -19.29
N TYR A 327 27.21 13.12 -18.57
CA TYR A 327 25.83 13.41 -18.98
C TYR A 327 25.04 14.00 -17.79
N PRO A 328 25.39 15.20 -17.29
CA PRO A 328 24.85 15.77 -16.05
C PRO A 328 23.33 16.09 -16.09
N GLU A 329 22.75 16.08 -17.28
CA GLU A 329 21.33 16.36 -17.52
C GLU A 329 20.55 15.12 -18.00
N VAL A 330 21.15 13.93 -17.87
CA VAL A 330 20.52 12.65 -18.25
C VAL A 330 20.50 11.71 -17.05
N TYR A 331 19.31 11.22 -16.73
CA TYR A 331 19.03 10.39 -15.57
C TYR A 331 18.38 9.10 -16.03
N PHE A 332 18.64 8.00 -15.35
CA PHE A 332 18.03 6.70 -15.66
C PHE A 332 17.46 6.05 -14.42
N THR A 333 16.24 5.55 -14.47
CA THR A 333 15.68 4.68 -13.44
C THR A 333 15.22 3.39 -14.08
N ASP A 334 15.47 2.28 -13.40
CA ASP A 334 14.80 1.03 -13.74
C ASP A 334 13.40 1.08 -13.14
N PHE A 335 12.44 0.47 -13.84
CA PHE A 335 11.07 0.34 -13.37
C PHE A 335 10.59 -1.11 -13.51
N SER A 336 9.68 -1.50 -12.62
CA SER A 336 8.88 -2.71 -12.70
C SER A 336 7.47 -2.30 -12.34
N ASP A 337 6.56 -2.31 -13.30
CA ASP A 337 5.16 -1.94 -13.10
C ASP A 337 4.19 -2.95 -13.76
N ALA A 338 2.87 -2.69 -13.64
CA ALA A 338 1.84 -3.56 -14.22
C ALA A 338 1.98 -3.75 -15.75
N THR A 339 2.71 -2.88 -16.44
CA THR A 339 2.94 -2.95 -17.89
C THR A 339 4.18 -3.77 -18.26
N GLY A 340 5.11 -3.96 -17.32
CA GLY A 340 6.38 -4.64 -17.58
C GLY A 340 7.54 -4.13 -16.76
N ASP A 341 8.72 -4.67 -17.07
CA ASP A 341 9.99 -4.24 -16.52
C ASP A 341 10.78 -3.48 -17.59
N GLY A 342 11.56 -2.47 -17.20
CA GLY A 342 12.35 -1.71 -18.15
C GLY A 342 13.18 -0.61 -17.51
N THR A 343 13.60 0.33 -18.36
CA THR A 343 14.34 1.53 -17.95
C THR A 343 13.65 2.77 -18.51
N ILE A 344 13.54 3.80 -17.67
CA ILE A 344 13.15 5.15 -18.04
C ILE A 344 14.41 6.01 -18.10
N SER A 345 14.58 6.74 -19.19
CA SER A 345 15.56 7.81 -19.32
C SER A 345 14.86 9.15 -19.19
N ALA A 346 15.36 10.06 -18.35
CA ALA A 346 14.90 11.43 -18.23
C ALA A 346 16.02 12.39 -18.65
N GLU A 347 15.77 13.19 -19.67
CA GLU A 347 16.73 14.17 -20.20
C GLU A 347 16.18 15.59 -20.02
N PHE A 348 16.96 16.49 -19.43
CA PHE A 348 16.56 17.88 -19.25
C PHE A 348 17.08 18.75 -20.41
N ILE A 349 16.20 19.09 -21.35
CA ILE A 349 16.54 19.83 -22.57
C ILE A 349 15.81 21.17 -22.58
N LYS A 350 16.56 22.28 -22.67
CA LYS A 350 16.01 23.64 -22.82
C LYS A 350 14.93 23.96 -21.77
N GLY A 351 15.16 23.57 -20.51
CA GLY A 351 14.24 23.85 -19.40
C GLY A 351 13.05 22.90 -19.29
N LYS A 352 13.02 21.80 -20.03
CA LYS A 352 11.93 20.81 -20.01
C LYS A 352 12.48 19.38 -19.90
N TRP A 353 11.77 18.55 -19.14
CA TRP A 353 12.04 17.12 -19.10
C TRP A 353 11.49 16.42 -20.34
N LYS A 354 12.30 15.52 -20.88
CA LYS A 354 11.91 14.57 -21.92
C LYS A 354 12.14 13.17 -21.38
N LEU A 355 11.06 12.39 -21.29
CA LEU A 355 11.14 10.99 -20.89
C LEU A 355 11.23 10.07 -22.11
N GLY A 356 11.99 8.99 -21.95
CA GLY A 356 12.00 7.83 -22.84
C GLY A 356 11.81 6.58 -22.00
N ARG A 357 10.90 5.69 -22.41
CA ARG A 357 10.65 4.42 -21.72
C ARG A 357 11.03 3.27 -22.64
N LYS A 358 11.87 2.36 -22.15
CA LYS A 358 12.31 1.16 -22.85
C LYS A 358 11.96 -0.06 -22.03
N TYR A 359 11.13 -0.94 -22.58
CA TYR A 359 10.77 -2.21 -21.95
C TYR A 359 11.86 -3.26 -22.19
N THR A 360 12.22 -3.97 -21.13
CA THR A 360 13.05 -5.18 -21.16
C THR A 360 12.16 -6.42 -21.16
N VAL A 361 11.05 -6.38 -20.43
CA VAL A 361 9.99 -7.39 -20.40
C VAL A 361 8.65 -6.68 -20.46
N THR A 362 7.70 -7.16 -21.24
CA THR A 362 6.31 -6.66 -21.24
C THR A 362 5.39 -7.69 -20.64
N PHE A 363 4.55 -7.28 -19.70
CA PHE A 363 3.48 -8.13 -19.19
C PHE A 363 2.25 -7.95 -20.10
N GLY A 364 1.63 -9.07 -20.50
CA GLY A 364 0.48 -9.05 -21.41
C GLY A 364 -0.77 -8.53 -20.71
N MET A 365 -1.49 -7.63 -21.40
CA MET A 365 -2.83 -7.12 -21.04
C MET A 365 -3.83 -8.23 -20.76
#